data_AF-A0A349YTF6-F1
#
_entry.id   AF-A0A349YTF6-F1
#
_cell.length_a   1.000
_cell.length_b   1.000
_cell.length_c   1.000
_cell.angle_alpha   90.00
_cell.angle_beta   90.00
_cell.angle_gamma   90.00
#
_symmetry.space_group_name_H-M   'P 1'
#
loop_
_entity.id
_entity.type
_entity.pdbx_description
1 polymer ?
#
loop_
_entity_poly.entity_id
_entity_poly.type
_entity_poly.pdbx_seq_one_letter_code
_entity_poly.pdbx_strand_id
1 'polypeptide(L)'
;MKTVVFVSEKGGVGKTRLSDELYFYYTRQNVPVSLHSFDGQYKNRNNDKKVDNPTVAVVDTPGRIMDDKTIQTIQGADIVVIPTRPTGGNIESFTRTVSLVKENMDCPVIVAVNGVNRFTASVSFMEWLQKYRQKENLDVVLTIPQSEAIVQAENCRCSVN
;
A
#
# COMPACT_ATOMS: atom_id res chain seq x y z
N MET A 1 19.63 4.21 -1.99
CA MET A 1 18.21 4.51 -1.72
C MET A 1 17.39 3.30 -2.15
N LYS A 2 16.39 2.91 -1.36
CA LYS A 2 15.40 1.88 -1.69
C LYS A 2 14.01 2.47 -1.82
N THR A 3 13.28 2.16 -2.87
CA THR A 3 11.96 2.73 -3.17
C THR A 3 10.85 1.72 -2.90
N VAL A 4 9.90 2.07 -2.03
CA VAL A 4 8.71 1.27 -1.73
C VAL A 4 7.49 2.00 -2.26
N VAL A 5 6.80 1.41 -3.23
CA VAL A 5 5.63 2.01 -3.89
C VAL A 5 4.34 1.35 -3.43
N PHE A 6 3.41 2.14 -2.91
CA PHE A 6 2.05 1.70 -2.57
C PHE A 6 1.12 1.97 -3.75
N VAL A 7 0.56 0.92 -4.35
CA VAL A 7 -0.28 1.03 -5.55
C VAL A 7 -1.58 0.23 -5.44
N SER A 8 -2.68 0.83 -5.90
CA SER A 8 -3.99 0.19 -5.99
C SER A 8 -4.94 1.05 -6.81
N GLU A 9 -5.62 0.41 -7.77
CA GLU A 9 -6.69 1.04 -8.58
C GLU A 9 -7.81 1.59 -7.68
N LYS A 10 -8.05 0.93 -6.55
CA LYS A 10 -9.14 1.26 -5.64
C LYS A 10 -8.73 2.29 -4.59
N GLY A 11 -9.55 3.34 -4.43
CA GLY A 11 -9.47 4.27 -3.31
C GLY A 11 -10.01 3.65 -2.02
N GLY A 12 -9.51 4.08 -0.86
CA GLY A 12 -10.01 3.65 0.45
C GLY A 12 -9.54 2.26 0.92
N VAL A 13 -8.60 1.63 0.20
CA VAL A 13 -8.01 0.34 0.64
C VAL A 13 -6.93 0.48 1.72
N GLY A 14 -6.47 1.71 1.97
CA GLY A 14 -5.50 2.03 3.01
C GLY A 14 -4.08 2.36 2.52
N LYS A 15 -3.87 2.63 1.21
CA LYS A 15 -2.56 3.04 0.65
C LYS A 15 -1.85 4.11 1.51
N THR A 16 -2.43 5.31 1.57
CA THR A 16 -1.92 6.45 2.32
C THR A 16 -1.67 6.14 3.79
N ARG A 17 -2.55 5.36 4.41
CA ARG A 17 -2.40 5.04 5.84
C ARG A 17 -1.21 4.13 6.10
N LEU A 18 -1.03 3.12 5.25
CA LEU A 18 0.07 2.17 5.38
C LEU A 18 1.41 2.77 4.96
N SER A 19 1.43 3.66 3.96
CA SER A 19 2.62 4.42 3.60
C SER A 19 3.05 5.39 4.72
N ASP A 20 2.09 6.08 5.36
CA ASP A 20 2.36 6.93 6.53
C ASP A 20 2.96 6.12 7.68
N GLU A 21 2.40 4.95 8.00
CA GLU A 21 2.93 4.10 9.08
C GLU A 21 4.34 3.58 8.79
N LEU A 22 4.63 3.23 7.54
CA LEU A 22 5.98 2.82 7.14
C LEU A 22 6.97 3.99 7.27
N TYR A 23 6.56 5.20 6.87
CA TYR A 23 7.34 6.42 7.07
C TYR A 23 7.63 6.67 8.55
N PHE A 24 6.59 6.63 9.41
CA PHE A 24 6.77 6.83 10.86
C PHE A 24 7.65 5.74 11.48
N TYR A 25 7.53 4.49 11.02
CA TYR A 25 8.40 3.41 11.46
C TYR A 25 9.88 3.74 11.21
N TYR A 26 10.25 4.10 9.98
CA TYR A 26 11.65 4.45 9.67
C TYR A 26 12.13 5.70 10.42
N THR A 27 11.25 6.70 10.58
CA THR A 27 11.56 7.91 11.35
C THR A 27 11.93 7.57 12.80
N ARG A 28 11.17 6.67 13.45
CA ARG A 28 11.48 6.20 14.82
C ARG A 28 12.81 5.45 14.91
N GLN A 29 13.22 4.78 13.83
CA GLN A 29 14.49 4.06 13.76
C GLN A 29 15.67 4.98 13.38
N ASN A 30 15.44 6.29 13.24
CA ASN A 30 16.43 7.24 12.72
C ASN A 30 16.99 6.87 11.33
N VAL A 31 16.19 6.17 10.51
CA VAL A 31 16.54 5.87 9.13
C VAL A 31 16.12 7.06 8.25
N PRO A 32 17.03 7.66 7.46
CA PRO A 32 16.68 8.75 6.54
C PRO A 32 15.63 8.27 5.53
N VAL A 33 14.40 8.75 5.66
CA VAL A 33 13.26 8.34 4.84
C VAL A 33 12.56 9.55 4.24
N SER A 34 12.24 9.46 2.95
CA SER A 34 11.37 10.42 2.26
C SER A 34 9.99 9.81 2.03
N LEU A 35 8.93 10.62 2.19
CA LEU A 35 7.56 10.28 1.81
C LEU A 35 7.15 11.16 0.62
N HIS A 36 6.78 10.53 -0.48
CA HIS A 36 6.23 11.15 -1.69
C HIS A 36 4.75 10.82 -1.77
N SER A 37 3.88 11.82 -1.64
CA SER A 37 2.43 11.64 -1.75
C SER A 37 1.94 12.25 -3.05
N PHE A 38 1.55 11.38 -4.00
CA PHE A 38 0.97 11.79 -5.27
C PHE A 38 -0.56 11.82 -5.23
N ASP A 39 -1.19 11.34 -4.15
CA ASP A 39 -2.64 11.38 -3.99
C ASP A 39 -3.14 12.76 -3.55
N GLY A 40 -3.48 13.60 -4.54
CA GLY A 40 -4.06 14.92 -4.32
C GLY A 40 -5.48 14.92 -3.71
N GLN A 41 -6.10 13.75 -3.46
CA GLN A 41 -7.47 13.68 -2.89
C GLN A 41 -7.54 14.15 -1.43
N TYR A 42 -6.42 14.14 -0.69
CA TYR A 42 -6.37 14.61 0.69
C TYR A 42 -5.49 15.86 0.81
N LYS A 43 -5.96 16.99 0.26
CA LYS A 43 -5.31 18.32 0.30
C LYS A 43 -4.86 18.82 1.69
N ASN A 44 -5.22 18.12 2.77
CA ASN A 44 -4.96 18.47 4.17
C ASN A 44 -4.29 17.35 5.00
N ARG A 45 -3.74 16.29 4.37
CA ARG A 45 -2.90 15.29 5.07
C ARG A 45 -1.44 15.47 4.71
N ASN A 46 -0.56 15.01 5.61
CA ASN A 46 0.90 15.09 5.57
C ASN A 46 1.46 15.41 4.16
N ASN A 47 1.89 16.66 3.95
CA ASN A 47 2.60 17.05 2.74
C ASN A 47 3.84 16.17 2.54
N ASP A 48 4.34 16.09 1.31
CA ASP A 48 5.65 15.50 0.98
C ASP A 48 6.70 15.79 2.08
N LYS A 49 7.28 14.73 2.65
CA LYS A 49 8.33 14.83 3.66
C LYS A 49 9.62 14.37 3.03
N LYS A 50 10.40 15.30 2.49
CA LYS A 50 11.64 15.02 1.77
C LYS A 50 12.83 15.32 2.67
N VAL A 51 13.77 14.40 2.70
CA VAL A 51 15.08 14.59 3.34
C VAL A 51 16.17 14.46 2.28
N ASP A 52 17.32 15.09 2.53
CA ASP A 52 18.48 14.94 1.66
C ASP A 52 19.07 13.52 1.79
N ASN A 53 19.49 12.94 0.66
CA ASN A 53 20.10 11.61 0.58
C ASN A 53 19.34 10.50 1.35
N PRO A 54 18.04 10.26 1.05
CA PRO A 54 17.26 9.27 1.77
C PRO A 54 17.80 7.85 1.55
N THR A 55 17.79 7.06 2.61
CA THR A 55 18.04 5.61 2.52
C THR A 55 16.81 4.90 1.97
N VAL A 56 15.61 5.37 2.33
CA VAL A 56 14.32 4.83 1.87
C VAL A 56 13.44 5.93 1.28
N ALA A 57 12.78 5.66 0.16
CA ALA A 57 11.72 6.48 -0.38
C ALA A 57 10.40 5.69 -0.32
N VAL A 58 9.41 6.22 0.39
CA VAL A 58 8.05 5.67 0.42
C VAL A 58 7.19 6.49 -0.51
N VAL A 59 6.47 5.83 -1.42
CA VAL A 59 5.66 6.49 -2.44
C VAL A 59 4.21 6.05 -2.31
N ASP A 60 3.31 7.02 -2.10
CA ASP A 60 1.86 6.84 -2.08
C ASP A 60 1.26 7.30 -3.42
N THR A 61 0.77 6.37 -4.24
CA THR A 61 0.20 6.69 -5.55
C THR A 61 -1.28 7.09 -5.45
N PRO A 62 -1.79 7.94 -6.37
CA PRO A 62 -3.21 8.29 -6.38
C PRO A 62 -4.09 7.04 -6.62
N GLY A 63 -5.33 7.08 -6.12
CA GLY A 63 -6.35 6.09 -6.48
C GLY A 63 -6.99 6.39 -7.85
N ARG A 64 -7.47 5.34 -8.54
CA ARG A 64 -8.29 5.36 -9.77
C ARG A 64 -7.61 5.77 -11.07
N ILE A 65 -6.48 6.47 -11.04
CA ILE A 65 -5.77 6.90 -12.25
C ILE A 65 -4.49 6.06 -12.35
N MET A 66 -4.54 4.99 -13.15
CA MET A 66 -3.34 4.26 -13.58
C MET A 66 -2.84 4.89 -14.87
N ASP A 67 -2.39 6.13 -14.77
CA ASP A 67 -1.78 6.88 -15.87
C ASP A 67 -0.31 6.51 -16.07
N ASP A 68 0.30 7.03 -17.13
CA ASP A 68 1.72 6.85 -17.45
C ASP A 68 2.64 7.21 -16.27
N LYS A 69 2.24 8.17 -15.42
CA LYS A 69 3.00 8.55 -14.22
C LYS A 69 2.99 7.46 -13.16
N THR A 70 1.85 6.81 -12.95
CA THR A 70 1.75 5.67 -12.03
C THR A 70 2.61 4.51 -12.53
N ILE A 71 2.61 4.23 -13.84
CA ILE A 71 3.47 3.22 -14.45
C ILE A 71 4.95 3.56 -14.27
N GLN A 72 5.36 4.79 -14.57
CA GLN A 72 6.74 5.27 -14.36
C GLN A 72 7.16 5.15 -12.88
N THR A 73 6.23 5.42 -11.96
CA THR A 73 6.49 5.29 -10.52
C THR A 73 6.71 3.82 -10.14
N ILE A 74 5.89 2.91 -10.66
CA ILE A 74 6.06 1.46 -10.44
C ILE A 74 7.41 1.01 -10.99
N GLN A 75 7.78 1.40 -12.21
CA GLN A 75 9.05 1.00 -12.85
C GLN A 75 10.30 1.42 -12.07
N GLY A 76 10.20 2.44 -11.21
CA GLY A 76 11.29 2.89 -10.33
C GLY A 76 11.27 2.26 -8.93
N ALA A 77 10.35 1.33 -8.64
CA ALA A 77 10.25 0.69 -7.33
C ALA A 77 11.41 -0.29 -7.10
N ASP A 78 11.80 -0.52 -5.85
CA ASP A 78 12.52 -1.75 -5.49
C ASP A 78 11.54 -2.81 -4.98
N ILE A 79 10.42 -2.38 -4.39
CA ILE A 79 9.35 -3.21 -3.83
C ILE A 79 8.01 -2.52 -4.09
N VAL A 80 7.02 -3.30 -4.50
CA VAL A 80 5.64 -2.83 -4.65
C VAL A 80 4.75 -3.42 -3.56
N VAL A 81 3.98 -2.56 -2.90
CA VAL A 81 2.96 -2.93 -1.92
C VAL A 81 1.59 -2.70 -2.52
N ILE A 82 0.79 -3.75 -2.62
CA ILE A 82 -0.59 -3.71 -3.11
C ILE A 82 -1.54 -3.89 -1.91
N PRO A 83 -2.09 -2.81 -1.34
CA PRO A 83 -3.09 -2.92 -0.29
C PRO A 83 -4.46 -3.27 -0.86
N THR A 84 -5.22 -4.06 -0.09
CA THR A 84 -6.59 -4.44 -0.40
C THR A 84 -7.40 -4.63 0.88
N ARG A 85 -8.72 -4.42 0.82
CA ARG A 85 -9.64 -4.76 1.92
C ARG A 85 -10.20 -6.16 1.67
N PRO A 86 -10.35 -7.01 2.69
CA PRO A 86 -10.75 -8.39 2.52
C PRO A 86 -12.27 -8.51 2.34
N THR A 87 -12.75 -8.08 1.17
CA THR A 87 -14.16 -8.15 0.78
C THR A 87 -14.25 -8.46 -0.71
N GLY A 88 -15.23 -9.26 -1.12
CA GLY A 88 -15.39 -9.66 -2.52
C GLY A 88 -15.42 -8.51 -3.53
N GLY A 89 -16.00 -7.35 -3.15
CA GLY A 89 -16.05 -6.17 -4.01
C GLY A 89 -14.70 -5.51 -4.36
N ASN A 90 -13.59 -5.95 -3.77
CA ASN A 90 -12.25 -5.48 -4.11
C ASN A 90 -11.43 -6.47 -4.95
N ILE A 91 -11.96 -7.68 -5.20
CA ILE A 91 -11.23 -8.73 -5.94
C ILE A 91 -10.81 -8.21 -7.32
N GLU A 92 -11.76 -7.70 -8.11
CA GLU A 92 -11.49 -7.25 -9.49
C GLU A 92 -10.41 -6.17 -9.56
N SER A 93 -10.55 -5.11 -8.75
CA SER A 93 -9.55 -4.03 -8.70
C SER A 93 -8.19 -4.49 -8.18
N PHE A 94 -8.17 -5.46 -7.27
CA PHE A 94 -6.92 -6.03 -6.76
C PHE A 94 -6.22 -6.86 -7.84
N THR A 95 -6.95 -7.74 -8.54
CA THR A 95 -6.37 -8.57 -9.61
C THR A 95 -5.84 -7.71 -10.76
N ARG A 96 -6.55 -6.63 -11.14
CA ARG A 96 -6.06 -5.67 -12.14
C ARG A 96 -4.78 -4.97 -11.72
N THR A 97 -4.69 -4.56 -10.46
CA THR A 97 -3.47 -3.94 -9.92
C THR A 97 -2.30 -4.93 -9.97
N VAL A 98 -2.52 -6.20 -9.60
CA VAL A 98 -1.48 -7.25 -9.68
C VAL A 98 -1.01 -7.45 -11.12
N SER A 99 -1.93 -7.58 -12.07
CA SER A 99 -1.58 -7.70 -13.50
C SER A 99 -0.77 -6.51 -13.99
N LEU A 100 -1.21 -5.29 -13.70
CA LEU A 100 -0.51 -4.06 -14.09
C LEU A 100 0.94 -4.04 -13.55
N VAL A 101 1.15 -4.38 -12.27
CA VAL A 101 2.49 -4.40 -11.68
C VAL A 101 3.37 -5.44 -12.37
N LYS A 102 2.86 -6.66 -12.57
CA LYS A 102 3.62 -7.76 -13.20
C LYS A 102 3.91 -7.50 -14.69
N GLU A 103 3.04 -6.79 -15.40
CA GLU A 103 3.24 -6.43 -16.81
C GLU A 103 4.31 -5.34 -17.01
N ASN A 104 4.51 -4.48 -15.99
CA ASN A 104 5.38 -3.32 -16.10
C ASN A 104 6.70 -3.47 -15.32
N MET A 105 6.79 -4.41 -14.39
CA MET A 105 7.98 -4.57 -13.55
C MET A 105 8.15 -6.00 -13.01
N ASP A 106 9.40 -6.45 -12.96
CA ASP A 106 9.83 -7.67 -12.26
C ASP A 106 10.48 -7.29 -10.90
N CYS A 107 9.65 -7.01 -9.91
CA CYS A 107 10.10 -6.73 -8.54
C CYS A 107 9.24 -7.45 -7.51
N PRO A 108 9.75 -7.63 -6.26
CA PRO A 108 8.98 -8.26 -5.21
C PRO A 108 7.65 -7.57 -4.94
N VAL A 109 6.56 -8.36 -4.89
CA VAL A 109 5.21 -7.86 -4.62
C VAL A 109 4.74 -8.29 -3.23
N ILE A 110 4.41 -7.29 -2.40
CA ILE A 110 3.82 -7.49 -1.08
C ILE A 110 2.33 -7.17 -1.14
N VAL A 111 1.48 -8.15 -0.84
CA VAL A 111 0.05 -7.93 -0.66
C VAL A 111 -0.23 -7.55 0.79
N ALA A 112 -0.76 -6.36 1.02
CA ALA A 112 -1.15 -5.88 2.34
C ALA A 112 -2.68 -5.98 2.51
N VAL A 113 -3.16 -7.04 3.16
CA VAL A 113 -4.59 -7.21 3.43
C VAL A 113 -4.98 -6.39 4.65
N ASN A 114 -5.60 -5.25 4.39
CA ASN A 114 -5.94 -4.26 5.40
C ASN A 114 -7.35 -4.45 5.96
N GLY A 115 -7.48 -4.49 7.28
CA GLY A 115 -8.76 -4.62 7.97
C GLY A 115 -9.30 -6.05 8.02
N VAL A 116 -8.41 -7.03 8.19
CA VAL A 116 -8.79 -8.43 8.42
C VAL A 116 -9.60 -8.52 9.71
N ASN A 117 -10.71 -9.25 9.65
CA ASN A 117 -11.60 -9.46 10.77
C ASN A 117 -12.24 -10.86 10.72
N ARG A 118 -13.07 -11.18 11.72
CA ARG A 118 -13.72 -12.49 11.86
C ARG A 118 -14.95 -12.71 10.98
N PHE A 119 -15.39 -11.70 10.22
CA PHE A 119 -16.62 -11.80 9.44
C PHE A 119 -16.41 -12.64 8.17
N THR A 120 -17.47 -13.31 7.73
CA THR A 120 -17.45 -14.22 6.57
C THR A 120 -16.86 -13.59 5.32
N ALA A 121 -17.14 -12.32 5.06
CA ALA A 121 -16.56 -11.60 3.91
C ALA A 121 -15.02 -11.60 3.95
N SER A 122 -14.42 -11.40 5.13
CA SER A 122 -12.97 -11.42 5.32
C SER A 122 -12.41 -12.82 5.19
N VAL A 123 -13.06 -13.82 5.79
CA VAL A 123 -12.64 -15.23 5.72
C VAL A 123 -12.65 -15.72 4.26
N SER A 124 -13.76 -15.55 3.55
CA SER A 124 -13.89 -15.97 2.15
C SER A 124 -12.92 -15.26 1.23
N PHE A 125 -12.64 -13.97 1.46
CA PHE A 125 -11.61 -13.26 0.70
C PHE A 125 -10.22 -13.86 0.94
N MET A 126 -9.87 -14.17 2.19
CA MET A 126 -8.57 -14.77 2.50
C MET A 126 -8.41 -16.15 1.89
N GLU A 127 -9.45 -17.00 1.91
CA GLU A 127 -9.46 -18.30 1.23
C GLU A 127 -9.25 -18.15 -0.28
N TRP A 128 -9.94 -17.19 -0.90
CA TRP A 128 -9.74 -16.86 -2.31
C TRP A 128 -8.30 -16.37 -2.59
N LEU A 129 -7.79 -15.45 -1.76
CA LEU A 129 -6.45 -14.88 -1.92
C LEU A 129 -5.36 -15.95 -1.78
N GLN A 130 -5.55 -16.94 -0.90
CA GLN A 130 -4.64 -18.08 -0.76
C GLN A 130 -4.48 -18.88 -2.04
N LYS A 131 -5.58 -19.11 -2.77
CA LYS A 131 -5.54 -19.79 -4.08
C LYS A 131 -4.92 -18.89 -5.15
N TYR A 132 -5.30 -17.61 -5.14
CA TYR A 132 -4.82 -16.64 -6.11
C TYR A 132 -3.31 -16.40 -6.00
N ARG A 133 -2.76 -16.26 -4.78
CA ARG A 133 -1.32 -16.04 -4.58
C ARG A 133 -0.45 -17.20 -5.07
N GLN A 134 -0.95 -18.43 -4.98
CA GLN A 134 -0.25 -19.61 -5.48
C GLN A 134 -0.24 -19.62 -7.01
N LYS A 135 -1.37 -19.27 -7.63
CA LYS A 135 -1.48 -19.15 -9.09
C LYS A 135 -0.57 -18.05 -9.64
N GLU A 136 -0.58 -16.89 -9.01
CA GLU A 136 0.14 -15.71 -9.49
C GLU A 136 1.57 -15.57 -8.95
N ASN A 137 2.01 -16.50 -8.11
CA ASN A 137 3.31 -16.53 -7.45
C ASN A 137 3.63 -15.20 -6.72
N LEU A 138 2.73 -14.78 -5.82
CA LEU A 138 2.90 -13.55 -5.03
C LEU A 138 3.73 -13.82 -3.77
N ASP A 139 4.82 -13.07 -3.60
CA ASP A 139 5.90 -13.36 -2.65
C ASP A 139 5.45 -13.32 -1.19
N VAL A 140 4.72 -12.27 -0.80
CA VAL A 140 4.41 -12.00 0.61
C VAL A 140 2.98 -11.52 0.76
N VAL A 141 2.28 -12.08 1.76
CA VAL A 141 0.97 -11.59 2.20
C VAL A 141 1.08 -11.16 3.66
N LEU A 142 0.90 -9.86 3.90
CA LEU A 142 0.79 -9.27 5.23
C LEU A 142 -0.68 -9.06 5.56
N THR A 143 -1.04 -9.30 6.83
CA THR A 143 -2.40 -9.04 7.32
C THR A 143 -2.35 -7.94 8.37
N ILE A 144 -3.20 -6.94 8.20
CA ILE A 144 -3.39 -5.85 9.16
C ILE A 144 -4.80 -6.01 9.73
N PRO A 145 -4.96 -6.20 11.04
CA PRO A 145 -6.27 -6.40 11.64
C PRO A 145 -7.11 -5.12 11.54
N GLN A 146 -8.43 -5.28 11.50
CA GLN A 146 -9.33 -4.16 11.73
C GLN A 146 -9.14 -3.66 13.16
N SER A 147 -8.76 -2.39 13.30
CA SER A 147 -8.48 -1.78 14.60
C SER A 147 -8.95 -0.32 14.62
N GLU A 148 -9.64 0.06 15.70
CA GLU A 148 -10.02 1.46 15.95
C GLU A 148 -8.79 2.34 16.14
N ALA A 149 -7.68 1.80 16.66
CA ALA A 149 -6.44 2.55 16.84
C ALA A 149 -5.88 3.06 15.50
N ILE A 150 -6.06 2.31 14.40
CA ILE A 150 -5.66 2.75 13.05
C ILE A 150 -6.50 3.96 12.61
N VAL A 151 -7.80 3.95 12.90
CA VAL A 151 -8.75 5.03 12.57
C VAL A 151 -8.50 6.26 13.45
N GLN A 152 -8.25 6.06 14.74
CA GLN A 152 -7.93 7.14 15.68
C GLN A 152 -6.62 7.83 15.28
N ALA A 153 -5.56 7.07 15.03
CA ALA A 153 -4.28 7.62 14.62
C ALA A 153 -4.35 8.31 13.25
N GLU A 154 -5.19 7.82 12.34
CA GLU A 154 -5.52 8.50 11.09
C GLU A 154 -6.18 9.88 11.33
N ASN A 155 -7.12 9.97 12.28
CA ASN A 155 -7.76 11.24 12.66
C ASN A 155 -6.79 12.19 13.37
N CYS A 156 -5.93 11.66 14.24
CA CYS A 156 -4.90 12.41 14.95
C CYS A 156 -3.66 12.72 14.11
N ARG A 157 -3.58 12.18 12.88
CA ARG A 157 -2.44 12.33 11.95
C ARG A 157 -1.11 11.88 12.56
N CYS A 158 -1.15 10.85 13.38
CA CYS A 158 0.00 10.29 14.07
C CYS A 158 0.19 8.81 13.70
N SER A 159 1.22 8.21 14.28
CA SER A 159 1.37 6.77 14.20
C SER A 159 0.41 6.06 15.17
N VAL A 160 0.17 4.76 14.95
CA VAL A 160 -0.54 3.91 15.92
C VAL A 160 0.26 3.71 17.22
N ASN A 161 1.59 3.85 17.15
CA ASN A 161 2.50 3.77 18.31
C ASN A 161 2.75 5.13 18.96
#